data_AF-A0A2N2TNQ3-F1
#
_entry.id   AF-A0A2N2TNQ3-F1
#
_cell.length_a   1.000
_cell.length_b   1.000
_cell.length_c   1.000
_cell.angle_alpha   90.00
_cell.angle_beta   90.00
_cell.angle_gamma   90.00
#
_symmetry.space_group_name_H-M   'P 1'
#
loop_
_entity.id
_entity.type
_entity.pdbx_description
1 polymer ?
#
loop_
_entity_poly.entity_id
_entity_poly.type
_entity_poly.pdbx_seq_one_letter_code
_entity_poly.pdbx_strand_id
1 'polypeptide(L)'
;MTYCVAMRLDAGLVFLSDSRTNAGVDHINTFRKMHVFAKDGERVLVLMTSGNLSISQSVVNTLREKLDARGMNLHKVRNMFEAAKHVGDCLREIHDRDAEALEKFGVDFASAIILGGQIKGEEPRVFSIYAAGNFIEATRETPYFQIGESKYGKPIIDRVISPRTSLDEAAKCALISMDSTIRSNLSVDLPLDLLIYERDALKVRQHVVITRDTAYYGQIRKQWGEHLRQGFAALPDPDWSGL
;
A
#
# COMPACT_ATOMS: atom_id res chain seq x y z
N MET A 1 -9.38 -9.53 -1.75
CA MET A 1 -10.10 -8.66 -0.80
C MET A 1 -9.12 -7.73 -0.09
N THR A 2 -8.41 -6.90 -0.87
CA THR A 2 -7.42 -5.94 -0.36
C THR A 2 -7.05 -4.99 -1.48
N TYR A 3 -6.83 -3.70 -1.21
CA TYR A 3 -6.07 -2.81 -2.08
C TYR A 3 -5.15 -1.90 -1.24
N CYS A 4 -3.86 -1.91 -1.55
CA CYS A 4 -2.90 -0.96 -1.01
C CYS A 4 -2.07 -0.33 -2.12
N VAL A 5 -1.64 0.92 -1.92
CA VAL A 5 -0.79 1.67 -2.84
C VAL A 5 0.26 2.46 -2.06
N ALA A 6 1.51 2.44 -2.54
CA ALA A 6 2.57 3.32 -2.07
C ALA A 6 3.18 4.09 -3.25
N MET A 7 3.45 5.37 -3.04
CA MET A 7 4.06 6.26 -4.02
C MET A 7 5.37 6.82 -3.47
N ARG A 8 6.43 6.78 -4.29
CA ARG A 8 7.76 7.35 -4.05
C ARG A 8 7.94 8.58 -4.92
N LEU A 9 8.03 9.74 -4.28
CA LEU A 9 8.12 11.05 -4.93
C LEU A 9 9.40 11.75 -4.47
N ASP A 10 9.83 12.78 -5.21
CA ASP A 10 10.99 13.60 -4.83
C ASP A 10 10.78 14.25 -3.45
N ALA A 11 9.54 14.60 -3.12
CA ALA A 11 9.14 15.23 -1.86
C ALA A 11 8.96 14.26 -0.67
N GLY A 12 8.91 12.95 -0.91
CA GLY A 12 8.67 11.95 0.14
C GLY A 12 7.81 10.78 -0.32
N LEU A 13 7.02 10.22 0.59
CA LEU A 13 6.24 9.00 0.37
C LEU A 13 4.77 9.19 0.77
N VAL A 14 3.87 8.53 0.02
CA VAL A 14 2.44 8.44 0.33
C VAL A 14 2.02 6.98 0.34
N PHE A 15 1.32 6.55 1.38
CA PHE A 15 0.80 5.21 1.55
C PHE A 15 -0.70 5.25 1.81
N LEU A 16 -1.46 4.37 1.15
CA LEU A 16 -2.89 4.23 1.40
C LEU A 16 -3.28 2.74 1.34
N SER A 17 -3.97 2.25 2.37
CA SER A 17 -4.50 0.88 2.41
C SER A 17 -5.97 0.87 2.79
N ASP A 18 -6.75 0.00 2.17
CA ASP A 18 -8.09 -0.36 2.67
C ASP A 18 -8.00 -1.32 3.87
N SER A 19 -9.14 -1.68 4.47
CA SER A 19 -9.18 -2.55 5.66
C SER A 19 -10.14 -3.73 5.57
N ARG A 20 -11.00 -3.79 4.54
CA ARG A 20 -11.88 -4.94 4.32
C ARG A 20 -11.06 -6.17 4.00
N THR A 21 -11.30 -7.27 4.72
CA THR A 21 -10.46 -8.47 4.62
C THR A 21 -11.32 -9.73 4.68
N ASN A 22 -10.94 -10.74 3.90
CA ASN A 22 -11.50 -12.09 4.01
C ASN A 22 -10.79 -12.86 5.13
N ALA A 23 -11.54 -13.25 6.17
CA ALA A 23 -11.04 -14.09 7.26
C ALA A 23 -11.61 -15.52 7.22
N GLY A 24 -12.31 -15.90 6.15
CA GLY A 24 -12.94 -17.21 5.98
C GLY A 24 -14.26 -17.11 5.22
N VAL A 25 -14.88 -18.26 4.92
CA VAL A 25 -16.22 -18.31 4.32
C VAL A 25 -17.19 -17.50 5.19
N ASP A 26 -17.86 -16.52 4.57
CA ASP A 26 -18.79 -15.57 5.20
C ASP A 26 -18.22 -14.67 6.32
N HIS A 27 -16.90 -14.65 6.50
CA HIS A 27 -16.24 -13.81 7.51
C HIS A 27 -15.49 -12.64 6.87
N ILE A 28 -16.24 -11.61 6.49
CA ILE A 28 -15.68 -10.34 5.99
C ILE A 28 -15.58 -9.35 7.15
N ASN A 29 -14.35 -8.99 7.52
CA ASN A 29 -14.06 -8.18 8.68
C ASN A 29 -13.12 -7.01 8.35
N THR A 30 -12.93 -6.13 9.33
CA THR A 30 -12.03 -4.97 9.23
C THR A 30 -10.70 -5.29 9.92
N PHE A 31 -9.62 -5.35 9.15
CA PHE A 31 -8.27 -5.49 9.68
C PHE A 31 -7.35 -4.40 9.10
N ARG A 32 -6.55 -3.78 9.96
CA ARG A 32 -5.54 -2.81 9.53
C ARG A 32 -4.47 -3.54 8.71
N LYS A 33 -4.17 -3.01 7.52
CA LYS A 33 -3.18 -3.56 6.59
C LYS A 33 -1.90 -2.72 6.48
N MET A 34 -1.80 -1.62 7.23
CA MET A 34 -0.64 -0.75 7.31
C MET A 34 -0.03 -0.81 8.71
N HIS A 35 1.29 -1.03 8.79
CA HIS A 35 2.02 -1.16 10.04
C HIS A 35 3.25 -0.26 10.01
N VAL A 36 3.41 0.57 11.04
CA VAL A 36 4.51 1.53 11.14
C VAL A 36 5.53 1.03 12.16
N PHE A 37 6.80 1.01 11.75
CA PHE A 37 7.97 0.74 12.56
C PHE A 37 8.83 2.02 12.54
N ALA A 38 8.79 2.80 13.61
CA ALA A 38 9.42 4.11 13.65
C ALA A 38 10.30 4.30 14.89
N LYS A 39 11.37 5.06 14.71
CA LYS A 39 12.20 5.62 15.76
C LYS A 39 12.51 7.07 15.37
N ASP A 40 11.79 8.00 15.97
CA ASP A 40 11.80 9.41 15.60
C ASP A 40 13.22 9.98 15.55
N GLY A 41 13.51 10.72 14.48
CA GLY A 41 14.83 11.30 14.21
C GLY A 41 15.86 10.31 13.67
N GLU A 42 15.51 9.03 13.52
CA GLU A 42 16.40 8.00 13.00
C GLU A 42 15.80 7.25 11.80
N ARG A 43 14.57 6.75 11.89
CA ARG A 43 13.96 5.94 10.83
C ARG A 43 12.44 5.90 10.90
N VAL A 44 11.81 5.77 9.73
CA VAL A 44 10.39 5.45 9.58
C VAL A 44 10.26 4.39 8.51
N LEU A 45 9.71 3.24 8.87
CA LEU A 45 9.41 2.13 7.95
C LEU A 45 7.91 1.85 8.01
N VAL A 46 7.28 1.71 6.85
CA VAL A 46 5.85 1.47 6.67
C VAL A 46 5.69 0.19 5.86
N LEU A 47 5.02 -0.79 6.45
CA LEU A 47 4.73 -2.09 5.87
C LEU A 47 3.24 -2.14 5.51
N MET A 48 2.89 -2.53 4.29
CA MET A 48 1.53 -2.80 3.86
C MET A 48 1.36 -4.23 3.39
N THR A 49 0.24 -4.87 3.71
CA THR A 49 0.04 -6.32 3.50
C THR A 49 -1.18 -6.63 2.64
N SER A 50 -1.05 -7.62 1.76
CA SER A 50 -2.14 -8.22 0.97
C SER A 50 -1.94 -9.73 0.84
N GLY A 51 -3.00 -10.46 0.49
CA GLY A 51 -3.02 -11.91 0.41
C GLY A 51 -3.70 -12.55 1.62
N ASN A 52 -3.18 -13.71 2.04
CA ASN A 52 -3.73 -14.48 3.15
C ASN A 52 -3.50 -13.73 4.49
N LEU A 53 -4.58 -13.57 5.27
CA LEU A 53 -4.54 -12.86 6.54
C LEU A 53 -3.66 -13.56 7.58
N SER A 54 -3.66 -14.89 7.67
CA SER A 54 -2.85 -15.60 8.67
C SER A 54 -1.35 -15.47 8.38
N ILE A 55 -0.97 -15.51 7.10
CA ILE A 55 0.42 -15.31 6.66
C ILE A 55 0.86 -13.88 6.98
N SER A 56 0.08 -12.88 6.55
CA SER A 56 0.43 -11.46 6.77
C SER A 56 0.51 -11.10 8.26
N GLN A 57 -0.42 -11.58 9.08
CA GLN A 57 -0.35 -11.40 10.54
C GLN A 57 0.87 -12.10 11.15
N SER A 58 1.20 -13.32 10.69
CA SER A 58 2.41 -14.01 11.15
C SER A 58 3.65 -13.18 10.85
N VAL A 59 3.79 -12.62 9.63
CA VAL A 59 4.94 -11.77 9.26
C VAL A 59 5.03 -10.56 10.18
N VAL A 60 3.92 -9.83 10.37
CA VAL A 60 3.90 -8.63 11.20
C VAL A 60 4.25 -8.95 12.65
N ASN A 61 3.70 -10.03 13.20
CA ASN A 61 3.94 -10.43 14.59
C ASN A 61 5.40 -10.88 14.78
N THR A 62 5.94 -11.70 13.88
CA THR A 62 7.35 -12.11 13.94
C THR A 62 8.29 -10.92 13.82
N LEU A 63 8.01 -9.96 12.94
CA LEU A 63 8.80 -8.72 12.84
C LEU A 63 8.77 -7.92 14.14
N ARG A 64 7.62 -7.84 14.82
CA ARG A 64 7.47 -7.17 16.12
C ARG A 64 8.22 -7.90 17.23
N GLU A 65 8.07 -9.21 17.34
CA GLU A 65 8.82 -10.03 18.32
C GLU A 65 10.34 -9.87 18.15
N LYS A 66 10.82 -9.81 16.90
CA LYS A 66 12.25 -9.59 16.61
C LYS A 66 12.75 -8.21 17.03
N LEU A 67 11.88 -7.20 17.21
CA LEU A 67 12.30 -5.88 17.70
C LEU A 67 12.91 -5.95 19.10
N ASP A 68 12.34 -6.78 19.97
CA ASP A 68 12.77 -6.97 21.35
C ASP A 68 13.95 -7.95 21.48
N ALA A 69 14.23 -8.70 20.42
CA ALA A 69 15.33 -9.65 20.38
C ALA A 69 16.71 -8.98 20.23
N ARG A 70 17.76 -9.67 20.70
CA ARG A 70 19.15 -9.19 20.57
C ARG A 70 19.65 -9.16 19.12
N GLY A 71 19.06 -9.95 18.23
CA GLY A 71 19.46 -10.09 16.82
C GLY A 71 19.12 -8.92 15.90
N MET A 72 19.32 -9.14 14.59
CA MET A 72 18.96 -8.21 13.52
C MET A 72 17.44 -8.02 13.47
N ASN A 73 16.99 -6.76 13.37
CA ASN A 73 15.59 -6.39 13.28
C ASN A 73 15.42 -5.03 12.57
N LEU A 74 14.18 -4.62 12.31
CA LEU A 74 13.87 -3.39 11.57
C LEU A 74 14.39 -2.09 12.22
N HIS A 75 14.68 -2.11 13.53
CA HIS A 75 15.30 -0.98 14.24
C HIS A 75 16.83 -0.99 14.18
N LYS A 76 17.45 -2.04 13.64
CA LYS A 76 18.91 -2.21 13.59
C LYS A 76 19.49 -2.38 12.18
N VAL A 77 18.66 -2.71 11.18
CA VAL A 77 19.09 -2.76 9.77
C VAL A 77 19.73 -1.44 9.34
N ARG A 78 20.76 -1.52 8.49
CA ARG A 78 21.60 -0.36 8.11
C ARG A 78 20.98 0.51 7.03
N ASN A 79 20.16 -0.08 6.18
CA ASN A 79 19.52 0.56 5.04
C ASN A 79 18.18 -0.09 4.69
N MET A 80 17.41 0.58 3.82
CA MET A 80 16.08 0.08 3.43
C MET A 80 16.15 -1.21 2.59
N PHE A 81 17.26 -1.47 1.89
CA PHE A 81 17.46 -2.75 1.19
C PHE A 81 17.59 -3.93 2.18
N GLU A 82 18.35 -3.75 3.26
CA GLU A 82 18.45 -4.72 4.35
C GLU A 82 17.11 -4.88 5.08
N ALA A 83 16.33 -3.82 5.21
CA ALA A 83 14.96 -3.91 5.73
C ALA A 83 14.08 -4.80 4.82
N ALA A 84 14.11 -4.59 3.51
CA ALA A 84 13.36 -5.41 2.55
C ALA A 84 13.81 -6.87 2.56
N LYS A 85 15.13 -7.11 2.62
CA LYS A 85 15.70 -8.46 2.79
C LYS A 85 15.22 -9.11 4.08
N HIS A 86 15.25 -8.40 5.20
CA HIS A 86 14.81 -8.94 6.49
C HIS A 86 13.32 -9.31 6.51
N VAL A 87 12.46 -8.50 5.88
CA VAL A 87 11.04 -8.84 5.71
C VAL A 87 10.88 -10.06 4.80
N GLY A 88 11.64 -10.15 3.70
CA GLY A 88 11.64 -11.32 2.81
C GLY A 88 12.10 -12.61 3.50
N ASP A 89 13.13 -12.53 4.34
CA ASP A 89 13.62 -13.66 5.14
C ASP A 89 12.56 -14.10 6.17
N CYS A 90 11.89 -13.15 6.83
CA CYS A 90 10.76 -13.45 7.72
C CYS A 90 9.60 -14.14 6.99
N LEU A 91 9.32 -13.76 5.75
CA LEU A 91 8.29 -14.39 4.94
C LEU A 91 8.66 -15.83 4.57
N ARG A 92 9.94 -16.10 4.27
CA ARG A 92 10.45 -17.46 4.03
C ARG A 92 10.36 -18.34 5.26
N GLU A 93 10.70 -17.81 6.45
CA GLU A 93 10.53 -18.56 7.71
C GLU A 93 9.07 -19.02 7.92
N ILE A 94 8.09 -18.19 7.55
CA ILE A 94 6.67 -18.54 7.64
C ILE A 94 6.26 -19.50 6.53
N HIS A 95 6.81 -19.33 5.32
CA HIS A 95 6.61 -20.27 4.23
C HIS A 95 7.11 -21.68 4.61
N ASP A 96 8.33 -21.80 5.12
CA ASP A 96 8.92 -23.08 5.55
C ASP A 96 8.11 -23.77 6.65
N ARG A 97 7.43 -22.98 7.49
CA ARG A 97 6.56 -23.48 8.57
C ARG A 97 5.19 -23.95 8.06
N ASP A 98 4.54 -23.16 7.21
CA ASP A 98 3.09 -23.30 6.93
C ASP A 98 2.75 -23.79 5.52
N ALA A 99 3.62 -23.58 4.52
CA ALA A 99 3.24 -23.76 3.11
C ALA A 99 2.82 -25.19 2.79
N GLU A 100 3.55 -26.20 3.27
CA GLU A 100 3.21 -27.62 3.05
C GLU A 100 1.85 -27.98 3.67
N ALA A 101 1.53 -27.43 4.85
CA ALA A 101 0.25 -27.67 5.50
C ALA A 101 -0.88 -26.98 4.73
N LEU A 102 -0.70 -25.71 4.33
CA LEU A 102 -1.68 -24.96 3.54
C LEU A 102 -2.00 -25.67 2.21
N GLU A 103 -0.97 -26.15 1.51
CA GLU A 103 -1.13 -26.89 0.26
C GLU A 103 -1.98 -28.17 0.44
N LYS A 104 -1.75 -28.93 1.52
CA LYS A 104 -2.57 -30.12 1.86
C LYS A 104 -4.05 -29.81 2.07
N PHE A 105 -4.38 -28.59 2.49
CA PHE A 105 -5.76 -28.10 2.63
C PHE A 105 -6.26 -27.34 1.39
N GLY A 106 -5.51 -27.33 0.29
CA GLY A 106 -5.89 -26.65 -0.95
C GLY A 106 -5.85 -25.12 -0.86
N VAL A 107 -4.97 -24.57 0.00
CA VAL A 107 -4.81 -23.13 0.20
C VAL A 107 -3.45 -22.69 -0.32
N ASP A 108 -3.43 -21.74 -1.24
CA ASP A 108 -2.19 -21.17 -1.75
C ASP A 108 -1.48 -20.30 -0.70
N PHE A 109 -0.13 -20.35 -0.68
CA PHE A 109 0.69 -19.40 0.04
C PHE A 109 0.70 -18.04 -0.67
N ALA A 110 -0.40 -17.30 -0.56
CA ALA A 110 -0.57 -16.01 -1.20
C ALA A 110 -0.16 -14.87 -0.25
N SER A 111 0.92 -14.15 -0.59
CA SER A 111 1.34 -12.95 0.14
C SER A 111 1.98 -11.93 -0.80
N ALA A 112 1.61 -10.67 -0.62
CA ALA A 112 2.25 -9.53 -1.28
C ALA A 112 2.39 -8.40 -0.26
N ILE A 113 3.59 -7.83 -0.18
CA ILE A 113 3.93 -6.83 0.84
C ILE A 113 4.57 -5.63 0.15
N ILE A 114 4.18 -4.42 0.55
CA ILE A 114 4.94 -3.22 0.23
C ILE A 114 5.68 -2.78 1.48
N LEU A 115 6.98 -2.51 1.35
CA LEU A 115 7.78 -1.90 2.40
C LEU A 115 8.34 -0.58 1.88
N GLY A 116 8.01 0.54 2.52
CA GLY A 116 8.59 1.83 2.18
C GLY A 116 9.01 2.60 3.41
N GLY A 117 9.88 3.58 3.24
CA GLY A 117 10.38 4.35 4.38
C GLY A 117 11.68 5.08 4.10
N GLN A 118 12.26 5.59 5.17
CA GLN A 118 13.56 6.23 5.16
C GLN A 118 14.31 5.91 6.46
N ILE A 119 15.60 5.62 6.31
CA ILE A 119 16.57 5.54 7.41
C ILE A 119 17.53 6.71 7.26
N LYS A 120 17.92 7.33 8.38
CA LYS A 120 18.81 8.50 8.40
C LYS A 120 20.07 8.26 7.56
N GLY A 121 20.33 9.18 6.63
CA GLY A 121 21.46 9.10 5.71
C GLY A 121 21.16 8.43 4.37
N GLU A 122 19.96 7.88 4.17
CA GLU A 122 19.48 7.38 2.87
C GLU A 122 18.35 8.25 2.31
N GLU A 123 18.11 8.16 1.00
CA GLU A 123 16.88 8.66 0.41
C GLU A 123 15.66 7.79 0.80
N PRO A 124 14.43 8.32 0.70
CA PRO A 124 13.22 7.51 0.81
C PRO A 124 13.16 6.43 -0.29
N ARG A 125 12.87 5.18 0.11
CA ARG A 125 12.83 4.01 -0.79
C ARG A 125 11.54 3.22 -0.56
N VAL A 126 11.08 2.52 -1.60
CA VAL A 126 9.86 1.69 -1.57
C VAL A 126 10.13 0.40 -2.33
N PHE A 127 9.74 -0.73 -1.74
CA PHE A 127 9.92 -2.07 -2.26
C PHE A 127 8.59 -2.81 -2.34
N SER A 128 8.44 -3.64 -3.38
CA SER A 128 7.38 -4.64 -3.46
C SER A 128 7.99 -6.02 -3.25
N ILE A 129 7.58 -6.70 -2.19
CA ILE A 129 8.05 -8.01 -1.75
C ILE A 129 7.01 -9.06 -2.14
N TYR A 130 7.45 -10.08 -2.87
CA TYR A 130 6.61 -11.17 -3.37
C TYR A 130 6.58 -12.36 -2.40
N ALA A 131 5.64 -13.28 -2.61
CA ALA A 131 5.44 -14.47 -1.78
C ALA A 131 6.72 -15.30 -1.56
N ALA A 132 7.63 -15.36 -2.53
CA ALA A 132 8.92 -16.05 -2.43
C ALA A 132 10.00 -15.29 -1.62
N GLY A 133 9.65 -14.14 -1.04
CA GLY A 133 10.53 -13.28 -0.26
C GLY A 133 11.55 -12.48 -1.07
N ASN A 134 11.55 -12.59 -2.40
CA ASN A 134 12.28 -11.68 -3.29
C ASN A 134 11.49 -10.39 -3.50
N PHE A 135 12.14 -9.35 -4.01
CA PHE A 135 11.53 -8.03 -4.12
C PHE A 135 12.12 -7.19 -5.25
N ILE A 136 11.37 -6.18 -5.67
CA ILE A 136 11.80 -5.11 -6.56
C ILE A 136 11.67 -3.75 -5.87
N GLU A 137 12.37 -2.75 -6.38
CA GLU A 137 12.39 -1.38 -5.84
C GLU A 137 11.74 -0.39 -6.82
N ALA A 138 11.00 0.58 -6.27
CA ALA A 138 10.42 1.66 -7.04
C ALA A 138 11.52 2.60 -7.54
N THR A 139 11.48 2.94 -8.83
CA THR A 139 12.41 3.88 -9.46
C THR A 139 11.70 5.18 -9.81
N ARG A 140 12.40 6.11 -10.48
CA ARG A 140 11.76 7.33 -10.99
C ARG A 140 10.80 7.04 -12.14
N GLU A 141 11.11 6.03 -12.96
CA GLU A 141 10.31 5.58 -14.08
C GLU A 141 9.09 4.77 -13.62
N THR A 142 9.20 4.09 -12.47
CA THR A 142 8.08 3.38 -11.83
C THR A 142 7.97 3.81 -10.36
N PRO A 143 7.36 5.00 -10.10
CA PRO A 143 7.39 5.66 -8.79
C PRO A 143 6.31 5.15 -7.82
N TYR A 144 5.65 4.03 -8.10
CA TYR A 144 4.62 3.51 -7.21
C TYR A 144 4.48 1.98 -7.31
N PHE A 145 3.94 1.37 -6.27
CA PHE A 145 3.51 -0.03 -6.28
C PHE A 145 2.09 -0.15 -5.76
N GLN A 146 1.39 -1.19 -6.24
CA GLN A 146 0.06 -1.57 -5.79
C GLN A 146 0.05 -3.07 -5.46
N ILE A 147 -0.70 -3.46 -4.44
CA ILE A 147 -0.93 -4.88 -4.07
C ILE A 147 -2.43 -5.13 -3.85
N GLY A 148 -2.88 -6.35 -4.13
CA GLY A 148 -4.31 -6.72 -4.12
C GLY A 148 -5.05 -6.30 -5.40
N GLU A 149 -6.31 -5.88 -5.27
CA GLU A 149 -7.23 -5.49 -6.35
C GLU A 149 -6.87 -4.13 -6.97
N SER A 150 -5.72 -4.07 -7.62
CA SER A 150 -5.05 -2.84 -8.05
C SER A 150 -5.53 -2.28 -9.39
N LYS A 151 -6.14 -3.11 -10.25
CA LYS A 151 -6.41 -2.77 -11.66
C LYS A 151 -7.38 -1.60 -11.83
N TYR A 152 -8.39 -1.50 -10.99
CA TYR A 152 -9.44 -0.46 -11.10
C TYR A 152 -8.91 0.95 -10.83
N GLY A 153 -8.04 1.08 -9.83
CA GLY A 153 -7.46 2.35 -9.43
C GLY A 153 -6.18 2.73 -10.18
N LYS A 154 -5.61 1.84 -11.00
CA LYS A 154 -4.36 2.06 -11.73
C LYS A 154 -4.43 3.22 -12.75
N PRO A 155 -5.49 3.35 -13.59
CA PRO A 155 -5.49 4.31 -14.69
C PRO A 155 -5.44 5.79 -14.28
N ILE A 156 -5.88 6.14 -13.06
CA ILE A 156 -5.75 7.53 -12.57
C ILE A 156 -4.32 7.81 -12.09
N ILE A 157 -3.67 6.82 -11.49
CA ILE A 157 -2.28 6.94 -11.05
C ILE A 157 -1.37 7.14 -12.25
N ASP A 158 -1.53 6.30 -13.29
CA ASP A 158 -0.74 6.39 -14.53
C ASP A 158 -0.85 7.76 -15.23
N ARG A 159 -1.98 8.46 -15.07
CA ARG A 159 -2.23 9.76 -15.72
C ARG A 159 -1.73 10.96 -14.93
N VAL A 160 -1.58 10.84 -13.61
CA VAL A 160 -1.40 12.00 -12.71
C VAL A 160 -0.07 11.95 -11.97
N ILE A 161 0.40 10.76 -11.58
CA ILE A 161 1.57 10.63 -10.73
C ILE A 161 2.86 10.68 -11.55
N SER A 162 3.78 11.52 -11.10
CA SER A 162 5.16 11.59 -11.57
C SER A 162 6.08 11.84 -10.36
N PRO A 163 7.40 11.65 -10.46
CA PRO A 163 8.33 11.92 -9.35
C PRO A 163 8.23 13.34 -8.76
N ARG A 164 7.81 14.32 -9.57
CA ARG A 164 7.68 15.74 -9.16
C ARG A 164 6.32 16.08 -8.55
N THR A 165 5.37 15.16 -8.54
CA THR A 165 4.04 15.38 -7.94
C THR A 165 4.18 15.68 -6.45
N SER A 166 3.41 16.65 -5.95
CA SER A 166 3.44 17.01 -4.53
C SER A 166 2.80 15.91 -3.66
N LEU A 167 3.15 15.86 -2.36
CA LEU A 167 2.58 14.89 -1.41
C LEU A 167 1.05 14.99 -1.33
N ASP A 168 0.51 16.21 -1.34
CA ASP A 168 -0.93 16.45 -1.22
C ASP A 168 -1.69 16.04 -2.50
N GLU A 169 -1.11 16.30 -3.68
CA GLU A 169 -1.68 15.81 -4.94
C GLU A 169 -1.62 14.29 -5.05
N ALA A 170 -0.53 13.67 -4.58
CA ALA A 170 -0.41 12.22 -4.57
C ALA A 170 -1.38 11.56 -3.59
N ALA A 171 -1.57 12.14 -2.38
CA ALA A 171 -2.59 11.69 -1.44
C ALA A 171 -4.00 11.80 -2.05
N LYS A 172 -4.31 12.92 -2.71
CA LYS A 172 -5.57 13.10 -3.44
C LYS A 172 -5.75 12.04 -4.54
N CYS A 173 -4.72 11.80 -5.34
CA CYS A 173 -4.74 10.79 -6.40
C CYS A 173 -4.96 9.37 -5.83
N ALA A 174 -4.29 9.02 -4.73
CA ALA A 174 -4.48 7.74 -4.05
C ALA A 174 -5.92 7.55 -3.56
N LEU A 175 -6.55 8.60 -3.01
CA LEU A 175 -7.95 8.56 -2.57
C LEU A 175 -8.93 8.39 -3.74
N ILE A 176 -8.70 9.06 -4.87
CA ILE A 176 -9.50 8.86 -6.08
C ILE A 176 -9.31 7.46 -6.66
N SER A 177 -8.07 6.96 -6.67
CA SER A 177 -7.75 5.58 -7.03
C SER A 177 -8.54 4.58 -6.18
N MET A 178 -8.62 4.82 -4.87
CA MET A 178 -9.40 4.00 -3.95
C MET A 178 -10.92 4.12 -4.19
N ASP A 179 -11.46 5.31 -4.47
CA ASP A 179 -12.88 5.47 -4.80
C ASP A 179 -13.28 4.66 -6.04
N SER A 180 -12.48 4.73 -7.11
CA SER A 180 -12.72 3.92 -8.31
C SER A 180 -12.73 2.42 -7.98
N THR A 181 -11.79 1.95 -7.17
CA THR A 181 -11.74 0.54 -6.76
C THR A 181 -12.95 0.13 -5.91
N ILE A 182 -13.31 0.91 -4.88
CA ILE A 182 -14.47 0.60 -4.00
C ILE A 182 -15.77 0.55 -4.80
N ARG A 183 -15.95 1.44 -5.78
CA ARG A 183 -17.16 1.47 -6.62
C ARG A 183 -17.27 0.25 -7.53
N SER A 184 -16.15 -0.35 -7.91
CA SER A 184 -16.11 -1.42 -8.92
C SER A 184 -15.82 -2.80 -8.34
N ASN A 185 -15.40 -2.91 -7.07
CA ASN A 185 -15.07 -4.18 -6.43
C ASN A 185 -15.40 -4.15 -4.93
N LEU A 186 -16.40 -4.95 -4.52
CA LEU A 186 -16.89 -5.03 -3.14
C LEU A 186 -15.86 -5.60 -2.15
N SER A 187 -14.76 -6.18 -2.63
CA SER A 187 -13.74 -6.76 -1.79
C SER A 187 -12.78 -5.73 -1.18
N VAL A 188 -12.92 -4.46 -1.56
CA VAL A 188 -12.16 -3.31 -1.07
C VAL A 188 -13.15 -2.32 -0.48
N ASP A 189 -12.90 -1.87 0.75
CA ASP A 189 -13.78 -0.89 1.40
C ASP A 189 -13.09 -0.14 2.54
N LEU A 190 -13.77 0.93 2.96
CA LEU A 190 -13.50 1.69 4.18
C LEU A 190 -13.52 0.82 5.45
N PRO A 191 -12.87 1.27 6.54
CA PRO A 191 -12.02 2.46 6.61
C PRO A 191 -10.70 2.33 5.84
N LEU A 192 -10.14 3.45 5.43
CA LEU A 192 -8.80 3.53 4.82
C LEU A 192 -7.79 4.02 5.85
N ASP A 193 -6.55 3.61 5.68
CA ASP A 193 -5.41 4.07 6.48
C ASP A 193 -4.45 4.83 5.54
N LEU A 194 -4.31 6.16 5.74
CA LEU A 194 -3.48 7.05 4.93
C LEU A 194 -2.28 7.52 5.75
N LEU A 195 -1.07 7.36 5.21
CA LEU A 195 0.15 7.88 5.80
C LEU A 195 0.92 8.74 4.77
N ILE A 196 1.30 9.93 5.19
CA ILE A 196 2.17 10.84 4.42
C ILE A 196 3.48 10.99 5.18
N TYR A 197 4.58 10.80 4.46
CA TYR A 197 5.94 10.94 4.96
C TYR A 197 6.69 11.96 4.11
N GLU A 198 7.24 12.97 4.76
CA GLU A 198 8.04 14.01 4.11
C GLU A 198 9.50 13.60 4.10
N ARG A 199 10.17 13.79 2.96
CA ARG A 199 11.59 13.45 2.79
C ARG A 199 12.43 14.14 3.88
N ASP A 200 13.36 13.38 4.45
CA ASP A 200 14.31 13.80 5.49
C ASP A 200 13.68 14.20 6.83
N ALA A 201 12.35 14.09 6.99
CA ALA A 201 11.68 14.41 8.25
C ALA A 201 12.00 13.39 9.36
N LEU A 202 12.26 12.12 8.99
CA LEU A 202 12.55 11.00 9.89
C LEU A 202 11.54 10.84 11.04
N LYS A 203 10.28 11.24 10.77
CA LYS A 203 9.11 11.08 11.62
C LYS A 203 7.87 11.03 10.73
N VAL A 204 6.79 10.44 11.22
CA VAL A 204 5.51 10.43 10.49
C VAL A 204 4.94 11.84 10.46
N ARG A 205 4.66 12.39 9.27
CA ARG A 205 4.06 13.72 9.13
C ARG A 205 2.56 13.67 9.40
N GLN A 206 1.87 12.72 8.76
CA GLN A 206 0.42 12.56 8.89
C GLN A 206 0.06 11.06 8.85
N HIS A 207 -0.81 10.63 9.76
CA HIS A 207 -1.37 9.28 9.77
C HIS A 207 -2.86 9.38 10.13
N VAL A 208 -3.74 9.12 9.17
CA VAL A 208 -5.19 9.37 9.30
C VAL A 208 -5.99 8.16 8.87
N VAL A 209 -6.98 7.82 9.70
CA VAL A 209 -8.01 6.85 9.34
C VAL A 209 -9.15 7.59 8.66
N ILE A 210 -9.47 7.19 7.43
CA ILE A 210 -10.54 7.75 6.62
C ILE A 210 -11.74 6.82 6.72
N THR A 211 -12.85 7.35 7.21
CA THR A 211 -14.12 6.63 7.37
C THR A 211 -15.16 7.13 6.39
N ARG A 212 -16.35 6.53 6.39
CA ARG A 212 -17.50 6.98 5.60
C ARG A 212 -17.89 8.44 5.92
N ASP A 213 -17.65 8.87 7.16
CA ASP A 213 -18.03 10.20 7.68
C ASP A 213 -16.92 11.24 7.53
N THR A 214 -15.77 10.88 6.96
CA THR A 214 -14.68 11.83 6.73
C THR A 214 -15.10 12.86 5.67
N ALA A 215 -15.39 14.08 6.11
CA ALA A 215 -15.95 15.15 5.29
C ALA A 215 -15.17 15.40 4.00
N TYR A 216 -13.83 15.47 4.09
CA TYR A 216 -12.97 15.68 2.93
C TYR A 216 -13.10 14.53 1.91
N TYR A 217 -13.15 13.28 2.35
CA TYR A 217 -13.30 12.13 1.44
C TYR A 217 -14.66 12.16 0.73
N GLY A 218 -15.74 12.47 1.45
CA GLY A 218 -17.06 12.67 0.86
C GLY A 218 -17.07 13.78 -0.20
N GLN A 219 -16.43 14.91 0.10
CA GLN A 219 -16.32 16.06 -0.79
C GLN A 219 -15.58 15.72 -2.10
N ILE A 220 -14.37 15.15 -2.01
CA ILE A 220 -13.57 14.89 -3.21
C ILE A 220 -14.22 13.83 -4.11
N ARG A 221 -14.89 12.82 -3.53
CA ARG A 221 -15.60 11.78 -4.31
C ARG A 221 -16.77 12.37 -5.09
N LYS A 222 -17.54 13.25 -4.45
CA LYS A 222 -18.66 13.95 -5.08
C LYS A 222 -18.16 14.83 -6.23
N GLN A 223 -17.20 15.71 -5.94
CA GLN A 223 -16.64 16.62 -6.93
C GLN A 223 -16.00 15.87 -8.10
N TRP A 224 -15.22 14.82 -7.85
CA TRP A 224 -14.62 14.00 -8.91
C TRP A 224 -15.68 13.37 -9.81
N GLY A 225 -16.73 12.80 -9.24
CA GLY A 225 -17.84 12.24 -10.01
C GLY A 225 -18.59 13.27 -10.87
N GLU A 226 -18.73 14.51 -10.39
CA GLU A 226 -19.32 15.61 -11.16
C GLU A 226 -18.42 16.03 -12.33
N HIS A 227 -17.12 16.22 -12.08
CA HIS A 227 -16.15 16.61 -13.11
C HIS A 227 -16.00 15.55 -14.20
N LEU A 228 -16.03 14.25 -13.84
CA LEU A 228 -16.00 13.17 -14.84
C LEU A 228 -17.21 13.21 -15.78
N ARG A 229 -18.42 13.44 -15.24
CA ARG A 229 -19.63 13.55 -16.06
C ARG A 229 -19.60 14.77 -16.96
N GLN A 230 -19.13 15.91 -16.44
CA GLN A 230 -18.99 17.14 -17.23
C GLN A 230 -17.94 16.97 -18.34
N GLY A 231 -16.78 16.40 -18.01
CA GLY A 231 -15.72 16.13 -18.99
C GLY A 231 -16.18 15.17 -20.08
N PHE A 232 -16.93 14.12 -19.73
CA PHE A 232 -17.51 13.19 -20.70
C PHE A 232 -18.56 13.87 -21.60
N ALA A 233 -19.48 14.65 -21.03
CA ALA A 233 -20.51 15.35 -21.80
C ALA A 233 -19.96 16.46 -22.71
N ALA A 234 -18.74 16.94 -22.45
CA ALA A 234 -18.06 17.93 -23.28
C ALA A 234 -17.30 17.30 -24.46
N LEU A 235 -17.21 15.97 -24.54
CA LEU A 235 -16.60 15.29 -25.69
C LEU A 235 -17.53 15.42 -26.91
N PRO A 236 -16.98 15.61 -28.12
CA PRO A 236 -17.79 15.59 -29.34
C PRO A 236 -18.40 14.21 -29.55
N ASP A 237 -19.62 14.16 -30.08
CA ASP A 237 -20.22 12.92 -30.54
C ASP A 237 -19.35 12.31 -31.67
N PRO A 238 -19.25 10.97 -31.76
CA PRO A 238 -18.47 10.36 -32.83
C PRO A 238 -19.07 10.66 -34.21
N ASP A 239 -18.22 11.03 -35.16
CA ASP A 239 -18.61 11.16 -36.56
C ASP A 239 -18.55 9.80 -37.26
N TRP A 240 -19.71 9.20 -37.49
CA TRP A 240 -19.85 7.91 -38.16
C TRP A 240 -19.88 8.00 -39.69
N SER A 241 -19.88 9.21 -40.27
CA SER A 241 -20.09 9.40 -41.71
C SER A 241 -18.90 9.00 -42.60
N GLY A 242 -17.75 8.69 -41.99
CA GLY A 242 -16.52 8.24 -42.64
C GLY A 242 -16.09 6.80 -42.35
N LEU A 243 -16.97 5.96 -41.80
CA LEU A 243 -16.79 4.51 -41.61
C LEU A 243 -17.57 3.71 -42.64
#